data_AF-A0A0F4RAH5-F1
#
_entry.id   AF-A0A0F4RAH5-F1
#
_cell.length_a   1.000
_cell.length_b   1.000
_cell.length_c   1.000
_cell.angle_alpha   90.00
_cell.angle_beta   90.00
_cell.angle_gamma   90.00
#
_symmetry.space_group_name_H-M   'P 1'
#
loop_
_entity.id
_entity.type
_entity.pdbx_description
1 polymer ?
#
loop_
_entity_poly.entity_id
_entity_poly.type
_entity_poly.pdbx_seq_one_letter_code
_entity_poly.pdbx_strand_id
1 'polypeptide(L)'
;MDAIEKRDASIENKLGANVLLEFDAIGVDQLEAVLRLRMADFLINRQEIDGRMRKGSFNLLSEMADVSSSYLHQFFKGKSICITNMNKLANHFNVKYIVINFPV
;
A
#
# COMPACT_ATOMS: atom_id res chain seq x y z
N MET A 1 -0.16 -45.53 -36.19
CA MET A 1 0.09 -45.55 -34.75
C MET A 1 1.21 -44.56 -34.47
N ASP A 2 1.03 -43.40 -33.85
CA ASP A 2 -0.17 -42.81 -33.26
C ASP A 2 -0.01 -41.30 -33.18
N ALA A 3 -1.02 -40.57 -33.67
CA ALA A 3 -1.15 -39.12 -33.58
C ALA A 3 -1.63 -38.68 -32.18
N ILE A 4 -1.08 -39.27 -31.12
CA ILE A 4 -1.53 -39.11 -29.72
C ILE A 4 -0.48 -38.37 -28.87
N GLU A 5 0.44 -37.62 -29.48
CA GLU A 5 1.38 -36.77 -28.73
C GLU A 5 1.21 -35.28 -29.07
N LYS A 6 -0.02 -34.91 -29.48
CA LYS A 6 -0.43 -33.52 -29.77
C LYS A 6 -1.52 -33.00 -28.82
N ARG A 7 -1.72 -33.58 -27.64
CA ARG A 7 -2.86 -33.20 -26.77
C ARG A 7 -2.54 -32.62 -25.41
N ASP A 8 -1.32 -32.76 -24.87
CA ASP A 8 -1.05 -32.31 -23.50
C ASP A 8 -0.22 -31.02 -23.37
N ALA A 9 0.15 -30.37 -24.48
CA ALA A 9 0.70 -29.00 -24.46
C ALA A 9 -0.39 -27.89 -24.43
N SER A 10 -1.67 -28.26 -24.36
CA SER A 10 -2.80 -27.30 -24.33
C SER A 10 -3.16 -26.86 -22.90
N ILE A 11 -2.63 -27.52 -21.86
CA ILE A 11 -2.97 -27.25 -20.45
C ILE A 11 -1.98 -26.27 -19.78
N GLU A 12 -0.88 -25.89 -20.45
CA GLU A 12 -0.07 -24.75 -20.02
C GLU A 12 -0.82 -23.41 -20.18
N ASN A 13 -2.01 -23.42 -20.77
CA ASN A 13 -2.87 -22.26 -20.97
C ASN A 13 -3.99 -22.14 -19.92
N LYS A 14 -3.70 -22.48 -18.66
CA LYS A 14 -4.56 -22.15 -17.52
C LYS A 14 -3.76 -21.45 -16.43
N LEU A 15 -3.28 -20.24 -16.75
CA LEU A 15 -3.02 -19.12 -15.82
C LEU A 15 -2.62 -19.55 -14.39
N GLY A 16 -1.60 -20.40 -14.32
CA GLY A 16 -0.92 -20.82 -13.11
C GLY A 16 0.18 -19.84 -12.74
N ALA A 17 -0.09 -18.54 -12.86
CA ALA A 17 0.73 -17.51 -12.26
C ALA A 17 -0.18 -16.76 -11.29
N ASN A 18 -0.21 -17.24 -10.05
CA ASN A 18 -0.33 -16.35 -8.91
C ASN A 18 0.85 -15.38 -9.01
N VAL A 19 0.71 -14.37 -9.86
CA VAL A 19 1.54 -13.18 -9.81
C VAL A 19 1.20 -12.60 -8.46
N LEU A 20 2.02 -12.91 -7.46
CA LEU A 20 2.13 -12.09 -6.27
C LEU A 20 2.26 -10.67 -6.82
N LEU A 21 1.20 -9.88 -6.71
CA LEU A 21 1.24 -8.49 -7.10
C LEU A 21 2.37 -7.88 -6.28
N GLU A 22 3.50 -7.60 -6.94
CA GLU A 22 4.72 -7.06 -6.31
C GLU A 22 4.45 -5.71 -5.61
N PHE A 23 3.31 -5.10 -5.95
CA PHE A 23 2.86 -3.79 -5.51
C PHE A 23 1.53 -3.89 -4.76
N ASP A 24 1.45 -3.19 -3.64
CA ASP A 24 0.23 -2.95 -2.87
C ASP A 24 -0.72 -1.98 -3.58
N ALA A 25 -0.20 -1.10 -4.45
CA ALA A 25 -1.00 -0.12 -5.18
C ALA A 25 -0.43 0.23 -6.57
N ILE A 26 -1.32 0.42 -7.54
CA ILE A 26 -1.01 0.93 -8.88
C ILE A 26 -1.82 2.21 -9.13
N GLY A 27 -1.12 3.34 -9.27
CA GLY A 27 -1.72 4.67 -9.42
C GLY A 27 -1.99 5.38 -8.10
N VAL A 28 -2.30 6.67 -8.19
CA VAL A 28 -2.46 7.56 -7.02
C VAL A 28 -3.70 7.17 -6.21
N ASP A 29 -4.83 6.90 -6.85
CA ASP A 29 -6.08 6.60 -6.15
C ASP A 29 -5.97 5.34 -5.28
N GLN A 30 -5.33 4.28 -5.81
CA GLN A 30 -5.08 3.06 -5.06
C GLN A 30 -4.10 3.29 -3.91
N LEU A 31 -3.03 4.06 -4.17
CA LEU A 31 -2.06 4.42 -3.14
C LEU A 31 -2.76 5.15 -1.98
N GLU A 32 -3.61 6.13 -2.29
CA GLU A 32 -4.32 6.85 -1.25
C GLU A 32 -5.23 5.94 -0.41
N ALA A 33 -5.95 5.02 -1.06
CA ALA A 33 -6.83 4.08 -0.37
C ALA A 33 -6.04 3.15 0.57
N VAL A 34 -4.92 2.58 0.09
CA VAL A 34 -4.05 1.72 0.88
C VAL A 34 -3.46 2.49 2.07
N LEU A 35 -2.95 3.70 1.86
CA LEU A 35 -2.39 4.51 2.95
C LEU A 35 -3.45 4.87 3.99
N ARG A 36 -4.68 5.23 3.59
CA ARG A 36 -5.78 5.49 4.53
C ARG A 36 -6.15 4.25 5.34
N LEU A 37 -6.15 3.07 4.72
CA LEU A 37 -6.38 1.80 5.43
C LEU A 37 -5.29 1.54 6.47
N ARG A 38 -4.02 1.65 6.08
CA ARG A 38 -2.88 1.48 7.00
C ARG A 38 -2.92 2.48 8.17
N MET A 39 -3.34 3.72 7.90
CA MET A 39 -3.58 4.71 8.94
C MET A 39 -4.72 4.32 9.87
N ALA A 40 -5.83 3.79 9.36
CA ALA A 40 -6.93 3.32 10.19
C ALA A 40 -6.47 2.20 11.13
N ASP A 41 -5.73 1.22 10.59
CA ASP A 41 -5.15 0.12 11.36
C ASP A 41 -4.18 0.65 12.44
N PHE A 42 -3.33 1.60 12.09
CA PHE A 42 -2.42 2.23 13.04
C PHE A 42 -3.16 2.87 14.22
N LEU A 43 -4.27 3.58 13.96
CA LEU A 43 -5.02 4.32 14.99
C LEU A 43 -5.79 3.41 15.96
N ILE A 44 -6.18 2.21 15.54
CA ILE A 44 -6.89 1.26 16.40
C ILE A 44 -5.92 0.38 17.19
N ASN A 45 -4.74 0.11 16.66
CA ASN A 45 -3.77 -0.80 17.26
C ASN A 45 -2.93 -0.13 18.36
N ARG A 46 -2.46 -0.96 19.29
CA ARG A 46 -1.44 -0.58 20.26
C ARG A 46 -0.10 -1.18 19.83
N GLN A 47 0.94 -0.40 20.01
CA GLN A 47 2.30 -0.76 19.61
C GLN A 47 3.26 -0.33 20.71
N GLU A 48 4.32 -1.11 20.87
CA GLU A 48 5.34 -0.84 21.87
C GLU A 48 6.30 0.23 21.36
N ILE A 49 6.37 1.35 22.09
CA ILE A 49 7.25 2.48 21.78
C ILE A 49 7.95 2.87 23.08
N ASP A 50 9.28 2.84 23.06
CA ASP A 50 10.14 3.09 24.23
C ASP A 50 9.78 2.20 25.44
N GLY A 51 9.48 0.92 25.20
CA GLY A 51 9.08 -0.03 26.25
C GLY A 51 7.69 0.22 26.84
N ARG A 52 6.87 1.09 26.22
CA ARG A 52 5.49 1.37 26.64
C ARG A 52 4.51 1.08 25.52
N MET A 53 3.42 0.38 25.84
CA MET A 53 2.31 0.21 24.91
C MET A 53 1.58 1.52 24.73
N ARG A 54 1.67 2.12 23.53
CA ARG A 54 0.93 3.33 23.16
C ARG A 54 -0.10 3.00 22.09
N LYS A 55 -1.28 3.60 22.20
CA LYS A 55 -2.29 3.57 21.13
C LYS A 55 -1.83 4.48 20.00
N GLY A 56 -2.03 4.06 18.75
CA GLY A 56 -1.79 4.94 17.61
C GLY A 56 -2.58 6.24 17.70
N SER A 57 -1.94 7.33 17.29
CA SER A 57 -2.56 8.66 17.18
C SER A 57 -1.93 9.42 16.02
N PHE A 58 -2.61 10.44 15.50
CA PHE A 58 -2.03 11.29 14.44
C PHE A 58 -0.75 12.00 14.88
N ASN A 59 -0.63 12.38 16.15
CA ASN A 59 0.59 13.01 16.65
C ASN A 59 1.76 12.02 16.64
N LEU A 60 1.51 10.79 17.09
CA LEU A 60 2.52 9.74 17.05
C LEU A 60 2.92 9.39 15.61
N LEU A 61 1.95 9.24 14.71
CA LEU A 61 2.24 8.99 13.30
C LEU A 61 3.00 10.17 12.66
N SER A 62 2.70 11.40 13.07
CA SER A 62 3.39 12.60 12.62
C SER A 62 4.87 12.59 13.01
N GLU A 63 5.19 12.14 14.23
CA GLU A 63 6.56 11.98 14.72
C GLU A 63 7.30 10.88 13.96
N MET A 64 6.64 9.75 13.68
CA MET A 64 7.26 8.58 13.05
C MET A 64 7.43 8.71 11.53
N ALA A 65 6.49 9.35 10.84
CA ALA A 65 6.47 9.43 9.38
C ALA A 65 6.93 10.81 8.85
N ASP A 66 7.25 11.77 9.70
CA ASP A 66 7.65 13.14 9.32
C ASP A 66 6.62 13.81 8.38
N VAL A 67 5.34 13.64 8.70
CA VAL A 67 4.21 14.29 8.03
C VAL A 67 3.36 14.98 9.07
N SER A 68 3.13 16.29 8.93
CA SER A 68 2.40 17.04 9.96
C SER A 68 1.03 16.43 10.30
N SER A 69 0.71 16.37 11.58
CA SER A 69 -0.58 15.88 12.11
C SER A 69 -1.80 16.52 11.42
N SER A 70 -1.73 17.81 11.05
CA SER A 70 -2.81 18.49 10.31
C SER A 70 -3.05 17.89 8.92
N TYR A 71 -2.00 17.61 8.14
CA TYR A 71 -2.11 16.91 6.85
C TYR A 71 -2.61 15.48 7.02
N LEU A 72 -2.13 14.75 8.04
CA LEU A 72 -2.62 13.38 8.31
C LEU A 72 -4.13 13.37 8.58
N HIS A 73 -4.60 14.30 9.39
CA HIS A 73 -6.02 14.41 9.72
C HIS A 73 -6.86 14.80 8.49
N GLN A 74 -6.38 15.71 7.65
CA GLN A 74 -7.04 16.06 6.38
C GLN A 74 -7.10 14.87 5.43
N PHE A 75 -5.97 14.16 5.30
CA PHE A 75 -5.83 13.02 4.42
C PHE A 75 -6.76 11.86 4.82
N PHE A 76 -6.80 11.56 6.13
CA PHE A 76 -7.70 10.55 6.69
C PHE A 76 -9.19 10.89 6.47
N LYS A 77 -9.54 12.18 6.42
CA LYS A 77 -10.89 12.65 6.11
C LYS A 77 -11.22 12.69 4.61
N GLY A 78 -10.35 12.14 3.77
CA GLY A 78 -10.60 12.00 2.33
C GLY A 78 -10.07 13.15 1.47
N LYS A 79 -9.30 14.10 2.02
CA LYS A 79 -8.54 15.03 1.18
C LYS A 79 -7.32 14.32 0.59
N SER A 80 -6.91 14.69 -0.62
CA SER A 80 -5.62 14.29 -1.17
C SER A 80 -4.50 15.14 -0.56
N ILE A 81 -3.31 14.57 -0.49
CA ILE A 81 -2.07 15.27 -0.10
C ILE A 81 -1.04 15.11 -1.21
N CYS A 82 0.02 15.93 -1.19
CA CYS A 82 1.06 15.82 -2.21
C CYS A 82 1.77 14.46 -2.17
N ILE A 83 2.26 14.03 -3.34
CA ILE A 83 2.97 12.75 -3.51
C ILE A 83 4.14 12.61 -2.54
N THR A 84 4.86 13.70 -2.21
CA THR A 84 5.95 13.67 -1.23
C THR A 84 5.49 13.17 0.14
N ASN A 85 4.33 13.61 0.63
CA ASN A 85 3.81 13.13 1.91
C ASN A 85 3.27 11.70 1.81
N MET A 86 2.71 11.31 0.65
CA MET A 86 2.32 9.92 0.40
C MET A 86 3.54 8.98 0.39
N ASN A 87 4.66 9.39 -0.19
CA ASN A 87 5.91 8.62 -0.19
C ASN A 87 6.42 8.38 1.24
N LYS A 88 6.35 9.41 2.10
CA LYS A 88 6.74 9.28 3.51
C LYS A 88 5.87 8.26 4.26
N LEU A 89 4.56 8.33 4.06
CA LEU A 89 3.62 7.36 4.63
C LEU A 89 3.82 5.95 4.07
N ALA A 90 4.07 5.82 2.77
CA ALA A 90 4.33 4.54 2.13
C ALA A 90 5.60 3.89 2.69
N ASN A 91 6.67 4.66 2.88
CA ASN A 91 7.89 4.18 3.52
C ASN A 91 7.63 3.73 4.96
N HIS A 92 6.90 4.53 5.75
CA HIS A 92 6.55 4.18 7.12
C HIS A 92 5.74 2.87 7.23
N PHE A 93 4.78 2.67 6.33
CA PHE A 93 3.92 1.47 6.32
C PHE A 93 4.45 0.32 5.47
N ASN A 94 5.66 0.45 4.91
CA ASN A 94 6.25 -0.52 3.98
C ASN A 94 5.31 -0.87 2.81
N VAL A 95 4.66 0.14 2.23
CA VAL A 95 3.75 0.02 1.08
C VAL A 95 4.55 0.19 -0.21
N LYS A 96 4.56 -0.84 -1.05
CA LYS A 96 5.17 -0.82 -2.38
C LYS A 96 4.14 -0.40 -3.41
N TYR A 97 4.44 0.59 -4.24
CA TYR A 97 3.50 1.08 -5.24
C TYR A 97 4.19 1.57 -6.49
N ILE A 98 3.43 1.63 -7.58
CA ILE A 98 3.84 2.29 -8.83
C ILE A 98 2.87 3.43 -9.11
N VAL A 99 3.38 4.63 -9.32
CA VAL A 99 2.64 5.74 -9.92
C VAL A 99 3.30 6.06 -11.25
N ILE A 100 2.55 5.88 -12.33
CA ILE A 100 3.02 6.21 -13.68
C ILE A 100 2.55 7.63 -13.99
N ASN A 101 3.50 8.57 -14.04
CA ASN A 101 3.26 9.93 -14.52
C ASN A 101 3.69 10.01 -15.99
N PHE A 102 2.91 9.44 -16.91
CA PHE A 102 3.08 9.79 -18.32
C PHE A 102 2.35 11.12 -18.56
N PRO A 103 3.04 12.19 -19.00
CA PRO A 103 2.33 13.33 -19.57
C PRO A 103 1.57 12.82 -20.80
N VAL A 104 0.25 13.02 -20.80
CA VAL A 104 -0.61 12.81 -21.96
C VAL A 104 -0.57 14.06 -22.83
#